data_AF-A0A0V1FLE6-F1
#
_entry.id   AF-A0A0V1FLE6-F1
#
_cell.length_a   1.000
_cell.length_b   1.000
_cell.length_c   1.000
_cell.angle_alpha   90.00
_cell.angle_beta   90.00
_cell.angle_gamma   90.00
#
_symmetry.space_group_name_H-M   'P 1'
#
loop_
_entity.id
_entity.type
_entity.pdbx_description
1 polymer ?
#
loop_
_entity_poly.entity_id
_entity_poly.type
_entity_poly.pdbx_seq_one_letter_code
_entity_poly.pdbx_strand_id
1 'polypeptide(L)'
;MSIFHKKSARPILKKTNALHLLVHKRLSGNVSRFRKKIYSAKIITNILNGLKFKLKMDFKDIFADLNDVITCFHDFPNPGGYNANIFELQSCGKILQSIVDNCNAMKYHFDAVVALEARGFLFGPLIALKMKIPFIPIRKHGKLPGKLITINYEKEYGLDIFEMQEDNILQKDANVLLFDDILATGGNLYFVEILCTAAAAVKLIEKSGATVSCAIFLAELTYLNGKQLLKSTPYYSIIQFHE
;
A
#
# COMPACT_ATOMS: atom_id res chain seq x y z
N MET A 1 9.28 45.76 54.51
CA MET A 1 8.39 44.95 55.39
C MET A 1 7.77 43.89 54.48
N SER A 2 8.26 42.64 54.42
CA SER A 2 8.09 41.55 55.40
C SER A 2 6.62 41.52 55.91
N ILE A 3 5.83 40.45 55.81
CA ILE A 3 6.07 39.13 56.41
C ILE A 3 5.14 38.07 55.76
N PHE A 4 5.69 36.86 55.60
CA PHE A 4 5.07 35.56 55.32
C PHE A 4 3.84 35.20 56.18
N HIS A 5 2.92 34.39 55.64
CA HIS A 5 2.40 33.24 56.40
C HIS A 5 2.23 31.99 55.52
N LYS A 6 2.95 30.94 55.93
CA LYS A 6 2.95 29.56 55.42
C LYS A 6 1.63 28.84 55.75
N LYS A 7 1.23 27.90 54.87
CA LYS A 7 0.62 26.58 55.14
C LYS A 7 0.29 25.96 53.76
N SER A 8 0.59 24.72 53.39
CA SER A 8 1.40 23.62 53.90
C SER A 8 1.50 22.62 52.74
N ALA A 9 2.69 22.11 52.43
CA ALA A 9 2.87 21.09 51.41
C ALA A 9 2.45 19.68 51.91
N ARG A 10 1.90 18.87 50.99
CA ARG A 10 1.82 17.38 50.88
C ARG A 10 0.38 16.82 50.76
N PRO A 11 0.17 15.63 50.12
CA PRO A 11 0.96 14.95 49.09
C PRO A 11 0.14 14.53 47.85
N ILE A 12 0.76 14.65 46.67
CA ILE A 12 0.42 13.88 45.47
C ILE A 12 0.78 12.42 45.76
N LEU A 13 -0.17 11.57 46.15
CA LEU A 13 -0.10 10.11 46.07
C LEU A 13 -1.31 9.51 46.79
N LYS A 14 -2.28 8.99 46.01
CA LYS A 14 -3.21 7.88 46.32
C LYS A 14 -4.49 8.01 45.50
N LYS A 15 -4.43 7.71 44.19
CA LYS A 15 -5.60 7.30 43.41
C LYS A 15 -5.29 6.60 42.07
N THR A 16 -4.11 5.99 41.93
CA THR A 16 -3.70 5.29 40.69
C THR A 16 -3.67 3.77 40.77
N ASN A 17 -4.05 3.14 41.89
CA ASN A 17 -3.97 1.68 42.04
C ASN A 17 -5.30 0.90 42.01
N ALA A 18 -6.44 1.55 41.74
CA ALA A 18 -7.73 0.85 41.62
C ALA A 18 -8.17 0.60 40.16
N LEU A 19 -7.70 1.41 39.19
CA LEU A 19 -8.06 1.24 37.77
C LEU A 19 -7.14 0.24 37.05
N HIS A 20 -5.88 0.12 37.48
CA HIS A 20 -4.90 -0.78 36.87
C HIS A 20 -5.16 -2.27 37.23
N LEU A 21 -5.86 -2.54 38.33
CA LEU A 21 -6.19 -3.91 38.76
C LEU A 21 -7.51 -4.44 38.18
N LEU A 22 -8.37 -3.57 37.64
CA LEU A 22 -9.66 -3.96 37.05
C LEU A 22 -9.55 -4.28 35.55
N VAL A 23 -8.54 -3.75 34.86
CA VAL A 23 -8.23 -4.11 33.47
C VAL A 23 -7.50 -5.45 33.39
N HIS A 24 -6.64 -5.77 34.35
CA HIS A 24 -5.91 -7.05 34.35
C HIS A 24 -6.76 -8.26 34.78
N LYS A 25 -7.81 -8.09 35.58
CA LYS A 25 -8.70 -9.20 35.99
C LYS A 25 -9.84 -9.51 35.03
N ARG A 26 -10.09 -8.67 34.01
CA ARG A 26 -11.12 -8.91 32.98
C ARG A 26 -10.57 -9.50 31.68
N LEU A 27 -9.24 -9.63 31.56
CA LEU A 27 -8.57 -10.23 30.39
C LEU A 27 -8.04 -11.65 30.64
N SER A 28 -8.21 -12.21 31.85
CA SER A 28 -7.74 -13.57 32.18
C SER A 28 -8.83 -14.65 32.13
N GLY A 29 -10.02 -14.34 31.63
CA GLY A 29 -11.17 -15.26 31.68
C GLY A 29 -12.03 -15.22 30.42
N ASN A 30 -11.45 -15.52 29.26
CA ASN A 30 -12.14 -16.06 28.06
C ASN A 30 -11.23 -16.20 26.81
N VAL A 31 -9.91 -16.37 26.98
CA VAL A 31 -8.98 -16.56 25.84
C VAL A 31 -9.05 -18.00 25.26
N SER A 32 -9.79 -18.92 25.89
CA SER A 32 -9.91 -20.31 25.44
C SER A 32 -11.06 -20.59 24.44
N ARG A 33 -11.91 -19.59 24.10
CA ARG A 33 -13.09 -19.80 23.24
C ARG A 33 -13.03 -19.17 21.85
N PHE A 34 -12.00 -18.38 21.54
CA PHE A 34 -11.81 -17.74 20.22
C PHE A 34 -10.66 -18.34 19.38
N ARG A 35 -10.14 -19.51 19.75
CA ARG A 35 -9.14 -20.27 18.96
C ARG A 35 -9.73 -21.54 18.33
N LYS A 36 -10.81 -21.42 17.57
CA LYS A 36 -11.31 -22.52 16.71
C LYS A 36 -11.90 -21.99 15.40
N LYS A 37 -11.04 -21.41 14.56
CA LYS A 37 -11.12 -21.45 13.08
C LYS A 37 -9.85 -20.82 12.48
N ILE A 38 -8.69 -21.27 12.95
CA ILE A 38 -7.42 -21.02 12.27
C ILE A 38 -7.17 -22.30 11.48
N TYR A 39 -7.31 -22.21 10.16
CA TYR A 39 -6.93 -23.28 9.25
C TYR A 39 -5.50 -23.70 9.58
N SER A 40 -5.31 -25.01 9.75
CA SER A 40 -4.08 -25.61 10.25
C SER A 40 -2.89 -25.19 9.38
N ALA A 41 -1.86 -24.64 10.01
CA ALA A 41 -0.60 -24.19 9.40
C ALA A 41 0.03 -25.21 8.43
N LYS A 42 -0.28 -26.51 8.57
CA LYS A 42 0.14 -27.60 7.67
C LYS A 42 -0.41 -27.53 6.24
N ILE A 43 -1.55 -26.89 6.00
CA ILE A 43 -2.15 -26.79 4.66
C ILE A 43 -1.46 -25.67 3.86
N ILE A 44 -1.15 -24.56 4.53
CA ILE A 44 -0.43 -23.41 3.93
C ILE A 44 0.97 -23.84 3.49
N THR A 45 1.67 -24.65 4.27
CA THR A 45 3.03 -25.15 3.92
C THR A 45 3.03 -26.00 2.63
N ASN A 46 1.96 -26.75 2.36
CA ASN A 46 1.88 -27.62 1.17
C ASN A 46 1.49 -26.86 -0.10
N ILE A 47 0.79 -25.73 0.01
CA ILE A 47 0.47 -24.85 -1.13
C ILE A 47 1.70 -24.02 -1.52
N LEU A 48 2.49 -23.56 -0.54
CA LEU A 48 3.69 -22.75 -0.79
C LEU A 48 4.85 -23.53 -1.44
N ASN A 49 4.96 -24.84 -1.19
CA ASN A 49 6.01 -25.68 -1.78
C ASN A 49 5.79 -26.02 -3.27
N GLY A 50 4.63 -25.70 -3.84
CA GLY A 50 4.31 -25.94 -5.26
C GLY A 50 4.67 -24.78 -6.20
N LEU A 51 4.89 -23.58 -5.67
CA LEU A 51 5.12 -22.37 -6.45
C LEU A 51 6.62 -22.13 -6.66
N LYS A 52 7.08 -22.27 -7.91
CA LYS A 52 8.48 -22.00 -8.28
C LYS A 52 8.69 -20.48 -8.43
N PHE A 53 9.31 -19.85 -7.43
CA PHE A 53 9.59 -18.41 -7.44
C PHE A 53 10.97 -18.07 -8.04
N LYS A 54 11.05 -16.98 -8.82
CA LYS A 54 12.32 -16.42 -9.33
C LYS A 54 12.38 -14.92 -9.00
N LEU A 55 13.09 -14.55 -7.94
CA LEU A 55 13.23 -13.15 -7.48
C LEU A 55 14.50 -12.48 -8.01
N LYS A 56 14.40 -11.18 -8.32
CA LYS A 56 15.51 -10.27 -8.65
C LYS A 56 15.32 -9.02 -7.78
N MET A 57 16.31 -8.66 -6.96
CA MET A 57 16.34 -7.69 -5.83
C MET A 57 16.00 -8.25 -4.44
N ASP A 58 16.61 -7.66 -3.41
CA ASP A 58 16.68 -8.16 -2.03
C ASP A 58 15.38 -7.92 -1.21
N PHE A 59 14.24 -8.17 -1.85
CA PHE A 59 12.94 -8.26 -1.18
C PHE A 59 12.74 -9.63 -0.49
N LYS A 60 13.79 -10.47 -0.43
CA LYS A 60 13.70 -11.85 0.07
C LYS A 60 13.28 -11.91 1.53
N ASP A 61 13.86 -11.06 2.38
CA ASP A 61 13.53 -11.01 3.81
C ASP A 61 12.13 -10.45 4.02
N ILE A 62 11.73 -9.46 3.20
CA ILE A 62 10.39 -8.87 3.23
C ILE A 62 9.34 -9.91 2.83
N PHE A 63 9.61 -10.75 1.83
CA PHE A 63 8.66 -11.74 1.34
C PHE A 63 8.27 -12.79 2.38
N ALA A 64 9.24 -13.28 3.16
CA ALA A 64 8.98 -14.22 4.24
C ALA A 64 8.06 -13.59 5.31
N ASP A 65 8.38 -12.35 5.70
CA ASP A 65 7.58 -11.60 6.67
C ASP A 65 6.18 -11.20 6.12
N LEU A 66 6.03 -11.00 4.81
CA LEU A 66 4.78 -10.59 4.18
C LEU A 66 3.78 -11.74 4.06
N ASN A 67 4.21 -12.94 3.68
CA ASN A 67 3.32 -14.10 3.54
C ASN A 67 2.68 -14.51 4.88
N ASP A 68 3.38 -14.30 5.99
CA ASP A 68 2.86 -14.58 7.33
C ASP A 68 1.89 -13.49 7.83
N VAL A 69 1.88 -12.32 7.18
CA VAL A 69 1.13 -11.14 7.63
C VAL A 69 -0.10 -10.85 6.76
N ILE A 70 -0.09 -11.17 5.47
CA ILE A 70 -1.21 -10.85 4.57
C ILE A 70 -2.23 -11.98 4.56
N THR A 71 -3.41 -11.69 5.09
CA THR A 71 -4.60 -12.51 4.93
C THR A 71 -5.23 -12.29 3.56
N CYS A 72 -5.54 -13.37 2.85
CA CYS A 72 -6.32 -13.32 1.62
C CYS A 72 -7.80 -13.65 1.90
N PHE A 73 -8.70 -12.82 1.38
CA PHE A 73 -10.14 -13.05 1.42
C PHE A 73 -10.61 -13.57 0.06
N HIS A 74 -11.26 -14.73 0.07
CA HIS A 74 -11.97 -15.28 -1.09
C HIS A 74 -13.36 -14.66 -1.22
N ASP A 75 -13.87 -14.59 -2.45
CA ASP A 75 -15.22 -14.11 -2.77
C ASP A 75 -15.50 -12.66 -2.35
N PHE A 76 -14.45 -11.83 -2.35
CA PHE A 76 -14.54 -10.41 -1.98
C PHE A 76 -13.79 -9.51 -2.99
N PRO A 77 -14.38 -8.37 -3.42
CA PRO A 77 -15.74 -7.91 -3.12
C PRO A 77 -16.82 -8.71 -3.87
N ASN A 78 -16.42 -9.51 -4.86
CA ASN A 78 -17.29 -10.31 -5.71
C ASN A 78 -16.94 -11.81 -5.61
N PRO A 79 -17.92 -12.72 -5.82
CA PRO A 79 -17.66 -14.16 -5.89
C PRO A 79 -16.60 -14.53 -6.94
N GLY A 80 -15.74 -15.49 -6.63
CA GLY A 80 -14.62 -15.94 -7.46
C GLY A 80 -13.37 -15.06 -7.38
N GLY A 81 -13.43 -13.91 -6.71
CA GLY A 81 -12.31 -13.00 -6.52
C GLY A 81 -11.42 -13.35 -5.33
N TYR A 82 -10.16 -12.93 -5.41
CA TYR A 82 -9.20 -12.95 -4.30
C TYR A 82 -8.81 -11.52 -3.93
N ASN A 83 -8.82 -11.22 -2.62
CA ASN A 83 -8.44 -9.90 -2.11
C ASN A 83 -7.37 -10.02 -1.03
N ALA A 84 -6.18 -9.52 -1.31
CA ALA A 84 -5.10 -9.44 -0.33
C ALA A 84 -5.34 -8.26 0.63
N ASN A 85 -5.38 -8.54 1.93
CA ASN A 85 -5.59 -7.52 2.96
C ASN A 85 -4.31 -6.70 3.22
N ILE A 86 -4.00 -5.80 2.30
CA ILE A 86 -2.77 -4.98 2.38
C ILE A 86 -2.73 -4.06 3.61
N PHE A 87 -3.88 -3.82 4.26
CA PHE A 87 -3.93 -3.03 5.49
C PHE A 87 -3.22 -3.72 6.67
N GLU A 88 -3.07 -5.04 6.66
CA GLU A 88 -2.33 -5.75 7.72
C GLU A 88 -0.86 -5.36 7.73
N LEU A 89 -0.31 -4.94 6.59
CA LEU A 89 1.06 -4.40 6.52
C LEU A 89 1.22 -3.15 7.38
N GLN A 90 0.15 -2.38 7.55
CA GLN A 90 0.16 -1.17 8.39
C GLN A 90 0.32 -1.48 9.88
N SER A 91 -0.01 -2.71 10.29
CA SER A 91 0.14 -3.16 11.68
C SER A 91 1.58 -3.52 12.05
N CYS A 92 2.47 -3.69 11.06
CA CYS A 92 3.86 -4.06 11.25
C CYS A 92 4.81 -2.96 10.78
N GLY A 93 5.23 -2.09 11.71
CA GLY A 93 6.14 -0.98 11.39
C GLY A 93 7.48 -1.39 10.78
N LYS A 94 7.97 -2.60 11.05
CA LYS A 94 9.20 -3.14 10.43
C LYS A 94 9.02 -3.39 8.93
N ILE A 95 7.90 -3.99 8.53
CA ILE A 95 7.59 -4.25 7.12
C ILE A 95 7.40 -2.93 6.38
N LEU A 96 6.64 -1.99 6.95
CA LEU A 96 6.49 -0.64 6.38
C LEU A 96 7.83 0.04 6.16
N GLN A 97 8.69 0.05 7.18
CA GLN A 97 10.01 0.66 7.10
C GLN A 97 10.86 0.00 6.02
N SER A 98 10.81 -1.33 5.92
CA SER A 98 11.57 -2.10 4.94
C SER A 98 11.14 -1.80 3.49
N ILE A 99 9.82 -1.72 3.24
CA ILE A 99 9.28 -1.34 1.93
C ILE A 99 9.76 0.06 1.54
N VAL A 100 9.63 1.03 2.46
CA VAL A 100 10.03 2.42 2.24
C VAL A 100 11.55 2.54 1.99
N ASP A 101 12.37 1.83 2.78
CA ASP A 101 13.82 1.85 2.65
C ASP A 101 14.29 1.22 1.34
N ASN A 102 13.66 0.13 0.90
CA ASN A 102 13.97 -0.49 -0.39
C ASN A 102 13.62 0.43 -1.57
N CYS A 103 12.50 1.15 -1.50
CA CYS A 103 12.17 2.16 -2.50
C CYS A 103 13.25 3.26 -2.55
N ASN A 104 13.69 3.74 -1.39
CA ASN A 104 14.71 4.79 -1.27
C ASN A 104 16.11 4.33 -1.71
N ALA A 105 16.42 3.03 -1.62
CA ALA A 105 17.72 2.47 -2.01
C ALA A 105 17.85 2.19 -3.51
N MET A 106 16.78 2.39 -4.29
CA MET A 106 16.80 2.15 -5.72
C MET A 106 17.77 3.09 -6.45
N LYS A 107 18.45 2.55 -7.48
CA LYS A 107 19.40 3.31 -8.32
C LYS A 107 18.69 4.13 -9.41
N TYR A 108 17.63 4.82 -9.05
CA TYR A 108 16.90 5.74 -9.91
C TYR A 108 16.92 7.12 -9.28
N HIS A 109 16.88 8.15 -10.12
CA HIS A 109 16.60 9.50 -9.67
C HIS A 109 15.10 9.76 -9.82
N PHE A 110 14.44 10.16 -8.73
CA PHE A 110 13.03 10.53 -8.74
C PHE A 110 12.88 11.95 -8.23
N ASP A 111 12.14 12.74 -8.97
CA ASP A 111 11.75 14.11 -8.66
C ASP A 111 10.43 14.16 -7.89
N ALA A 112 9.59 13.12 -8.00
CA ALA A 112 8.35 12.98 -7.25
C ALA A 112 7.91 11.51 -7.11
N VAL A 113 7.08 11.25 -6.10
CA VAL A 113 6.30 10.00 -5.99
C VAL A 113 4.87 10.29 -6.39
N VAL A 114 4.36 9.56 -7.39
CA VAL A 114 2.95 9.54 -7.74
C VAL A 114 2.34 8.24 -7.24
N ALA A 115 1.16 8.30 -6.62
CA ALA A 115 0.43 7.08 -6.25
C ALA A 115 -1.05 7.15 -6.63
N LEU A 116 -1.69 5.99 -6.73
CA LEU A 116 -3.11 5.85 -6.98
C LEU A 116 -3.91 5.76 -5.68
N GLU A 117 -5.08 6.40 -5.67
CA GLU A 117 -5.99 6.28 -4.54
C GLU A 117 -6.66 4.88 -4.48
N ALA A 118 -7.08 4.42 -3.31
CA ALA A 118 -6.74 4.92 -1.98
C ALA A 118 -5.58 4.13 -1.36
N ARG A 119 -5.40 2.87 -1.76
CA ARG A 119 -4.45 1.94 -1.13
C ARG A 119 -2.99 2.30 -1.42
N GLY A 120 -2.70 2.82 -2.61
CA GLY A 120 -1.38 3.39 -2.92
C GLY A 120 -0.99 4.54 -1.97
N PHE A 121 -1.96 5.28 -1.42
CA PHE A 121 -1.70 6.37 -0.47
C PHE A 121 -1.26 5.88 0.92
N LEU A 122 -1.36 4.59 1.21
CA LEU A 122 -0.83 4.03 2.45
C LEU A 122 0.70 3.98 2.46
N PHE A 123 1.35 4.08 1.29
CA PHE A 123 2.80 3.95 1.13
C PHE A 123 3.42 5.13 0.38
N GLY A 124 2.78 5.62 -0.68
CA GLY A 124 3.30 6.72 -1.52
C GLY A 124 3.81 7.93 -0.71
N PRO A 125 3.02 8.49 0.22
CA PRO A 125 3.46 9.59 1.07
C PRO A 125 4.64 9.22 2.00
N LEU A 126 4.70 7.99 2.50
CA LEU A 126 5.82 7.53 3.35
C LEU A 126 7.12 7.43 2.55
N ILE A 127 7.03 6.95 1.32
CA ILE A 127 8.16 6.85 0.38
C ILE A 127 8.64 8.26 0.01
N ALA A 128 7.72 9.15 -0.38
CA ALA A 128 8.02 10.54 -0.71
C ALA A 128 8.71 11.27 0.46
N LEU A 129 8.19 11.08 1.67
CA LEU A 129 8.78 11.64 2.90
C LEU A 129 10.20 11.14 3.13
N LYS A 130 10.45 9.83 2.96
CA LYS A 130 11.78 9.23 3.12
C LYS A 130 12.78 9.80 2.10
N MET A 131 12.34 9.91 0.84
CA MET A 131 13.15 10.44 -0.26
C MET A 131 13.29 11.97 -0.22
N LYS A 132 12.47 12.66 0.58
CA LYS A 132 12.39 14.13 0.65
C LYS A 132 12.01 14.77 -0.68
N ILE A 133 11.07 14.15 -1.39
CA ILE A 133 10.54 14.63 -2.67
C ILE A 133 9.01 14.82 -2.58
N PRO A 134 8.41 15.63 -3.46
CA PRO A 134 6.97 15.79 -3.54
C PRO A 134 6.20 14.47 -3.67
N PHE A 135 5.04 14.43 -3.04
CA PHE A 135 4.01 13.42 -3.26
C PHE A 135 2.87 14.00 -4.10
N ILE A 136 2.48 13.30 -5.15
CA ILE A 136 1.43 13.71 -6.09
C ILE A 136 0.33 12.66 -6.12
N PRO A 137 -0.91 12.99 -5.74
CA PRO A 137 -2.01 12.04 -5.77
C PRO A 137 -2.64 11.95 -7.17
N ILE A 138 -2.89 10.73 -7.64
CA ILE A 138 -3.90 10.46 -8.67
C ILE A 138 -5.17 9.96 -7.97
N ARG A 139 -6.30 10.59 -8.28
CA ARG A 139 -7.60 10.27 -7.64
C ARG A 139 -8.68 10.01 -8.68
N LYS A 140 -9.78 9.39 -8.27
CA LYS A 140 -10.98 9.30 -9.10
C LYS A 140 -11.64 10.66 -9.25
N HIS A 141 -12.52 10.75 -10.25
CA HIS A 141 -13.27 11.95 -10.59
C HIS A 141 -13.91 12.66 -9.40
N GLY A 142 -13.77 13.99 -9.38
CA GLY A 142 -14.44 14.88 -8.44
C GLY A 142 -13.83 14.91 -7.04
N LYS A 143 -12.60 14.41 -6.88
CA LYS A 143 -11.88 14.38 -5.59
C LYS A 143 -10.78 15.44 -5.46
N LEU A 144 -10.31 16.01 -6.58
CA LEU A 144 -9.26 17.02 -6.61
C LEU A 144 -9.83 18.39 -6.99
N PRO A 145 -9.37 19.48 -6.37
CA PRO A 145 -9.74 20.84 -6.75
C PRO A 145 -8.87 21.38 -7.88
N GLY A 146 -9.28 22.51 -8.48
CA GLY A 146 -8.46 23.26 -9.43
C GLY A 146 -8.50 22.69 -10.85
N LYS A 147 -7.44 22.96 -11.62
CA LYS A 147 -7.30 22.44 -13.00
C LYS A 147 -6.76 21.02 -12.97
N LEU A 148 -7.37 20.15 -13.76
CA LEU A 148 -7.09 18.72 -13.73
C LEU A 148 -6.79 18.23 -15.14
N ILE A 149 -5.78 17.38 -15.27
CA ILE A 149 -5.66 16.47 -16.40
C ILE A 149 -6.37 15.16 -16.06
N THR A 150 -6.98 14.55 -17.06
CA THR A 150 -7.80 13.35 -16.87
C THR A 150 -7.47 12.24 -17.86
N ILE A 151 -7.76 11.00 -17.46
CA ILE A 151 -7.71 9.83 -18.32
C ILE A 151 -8.88 8.91 -17.97
N ASN A 152 -9.58 8.45 -19.00
CA ASN A 152 -10.59 7.41 -18.86
C ASN A 152 -9.90 6.05 -18.85
N TYR A 153 -10.39 5.14 -18.01
CA TYR A 153 -9.98 3.75 -18.00
C TYR A 153 -11.20 2.87 -17.75
N GLU A 154 -11.16 1.64 -18.25
CA GLU A 154 -12.25 0.69 -18.08
C GLU A 154 -11.91 -0.33 -16.99
N LYS A 155 -12.92 -0.62 -16.17
CA LYS A 155 -12.95 -1.74 -15.24
C LYS A 155 -13.92 -2.79 -15.75
N GLU A 156 -13.92 -3.96 -15.10
CA GLU A 156 -14.85 -5.06 -15.36
C GLU A 156 -16.34 -4.66 -15.43
N TYR A 157 -16.75 -3.61 -14.72
CA TYR A 157 -18.14 -3.16 -14.65
C TYR A 157 -18.38 -1.76 -15.23
N GLY A 158 -17.42 -1.19 -15.95
CA GLY A 158 -17.60 0.07 -16.68
C GLY A 158 -16.43 1.05 -16.60
N LEU A 159 -16.65 2.20 -17.23
CA LEU A 159 -15.71 3.32 -17.30
C LEU A 159 -15.54 4.02 -15.95
N ASP A 160 -14.32 4.44 -15.66
CA ASP A 160 -13.98 5.33 -14.56
C ASP A 160 -12.90 6.32 -15.04
N ILE A 161 -12.67 7.38 -14.26
CA ILE A 161 -11.80 8.49 -14.65
C ILE A 161 -10.80 8.74 -13.54
N PHE A 162 -9.53 8.76 -13.90
CA PHE A 162 -8.47 9.27 -13.05
C PHE A 162 -8.18 10.74 -13.35
N GLU A 163 -7.90 11.48 -12.29
CA GLU A 163 -7.57 12.90 -12.29
C GLU A 163 -6.24 13.12 -11.56
N MET A 164 -5.46 14.05 -12.09
CA MET A 164 -4.28 14.61 -11.45
C MET A 164 -4.31 16.12 -11.64
N GLN A 165 -3.90 16.89 -10.63
CA GLN A 165 -3.83 18.34 -10.77
C GLN A 165 -2.80 18.73 -11.83
N GLU A 166 -3.19 19.62 -12.74
CA GLU A 166 -2.34 20.15 -13.82
C GLU A 166 -1.37 21.21 -13.31
N ASP A 167 -1.77 21.94 -12.27
CA ASP A 167 -0.98 23.02 -11.66
C ASP A 167 0.42 22.51 -11.29
N ASN A 168 1.44 23.40 -11.26
CA ASN A 168 2.90 23.20 -11.14
C ASN A 168 3.45 22.25 -10.02
N ILE A 169 2.65 21.35 -9.46
CA ILE A 169 3.01 20.34 -8.48
C ILE A 169 3.96 19.31 -9.08
N LEU A 170 3.75 18.91 -10.35
CA LEU A 170 4.67 18.04 -11.08
C LEU A 170 5.36 18.82 -12.21
N GLN A 171 6.67 18.95 -12.12
CA GLN A 171 7.46 19.68 -13.12
C GLN A 171 7.46 18.92 -14.45
N LYS A 172 7.53 19.68 -15.54
CA LYS A 172 7.80 19.10 -16.86
C LYS A 172 9.15 18.37 -16.83
N ASP A 173 9.23 17.23 -17.52
CA ASP A 173 10.41 16.36 -17.61
C ASP A 173 10.83 15.70 -16.28
N ALA A 174 9.99 15.79 -15.24
CA ALA A 174 10.22 15.14 -13.95
C ALA A 174 10.24 13.60 -14.08
N ASN A 175 11.18 12.97 -13.39
CA ASN A 175 11.28 11.53 -13.24
C ASN A 175 10.43 11.09 -12.04
N VAL A 176 9.46 10.22 -12.28
CA VAL A 176 8.47 9.85 -11.28
C VAL A 176 8.60 8.39 -10.88
N LEU A 177 8.51 8.14 -9.58
CA LEU A 177 8.18 6.83 -9.04
C LEU A 177 6.65 6.69 -8.97
N LEU A 178 6.08 5.78 -9.78
CA LEU A 178 4.68 5.39 -9.65
C LEU A 178 4.54 4.28 -8.59
N PHE A 179 3.60 4.42 -7.66
CA PHE A 179 3.33 3.40 -6.65
C PHE A 179 1.84 3.03 -6.63
N ASP A 180 1.55 1.73 -6.61
CA ASP A 180 0.21 1.20 -6.30
C ASP A 180 0.33 -0.10 -5.50
N ASP A 181 -0.77 -0.55 -4.90
CA ASP A 181 -0.71 -1.76 -4.08
C ASP A 181 -0.76 -3.05 -4.92
N ILE A 182 -1.53 -3.09 -6.00
CA ILE A 182 -1.68 -4.29 -6.83
C ILE A 182 -1.53 -3.97 -8.32
N LEU A 183 -0.64 -4.69 -9.01
CA LEU A 183 -0.63 -4.78 -10.46
C LEU A 183 -1.60 -5.88 -10.92
N ALA A 184 -2.70 -5.46 -11.54
CA ALA A 184 -3.70 -6.31 -12.17
C ALA A 184 -4.22 -5.63 -13.45
N THR A 185 -4.86 -6.37 -14.36
CA THR A 185 -5.41 -5.82 -15.60
C THR A 185 -6.75 -5.09 -15.44
N GLY A 186 -7.41 -5.23 -14.29
CA GLY A 186 -8.68 -4.54 -14.00
C GLY A 186 -9.95 -5.26 -14.49
N GLY A 187 -9.88 -6.51 -14.92
CA GLY A 187 -11.04 -7.34 -15.26
C GLY A 187 -10.68 -8.69 -15.90
N ASN A 188 -11.67 -9.57 -16.04
CA ASN A 188 -11.53 -10.87 -16.70
C ASN A 188 -11.01 -10.73 -18.14
N LEU A 189 -9.93 -11.46 -18.43
CA LEU A 189 -9.24 -11.90 -19.66
C LEU A 189 -9.75 -11.62 -21.10
N TYR A 190 -10.87 -10.94 -21.34
CA TYR A 190 -11.54 -10.92 -22.64
C TYR A 190 -11.44 -9.63 -23.46
N PHE A 191 -10.76 -8.59 -22.98
CA PHE A 191 -10.69 -7.34 -23.72
C PHE A 191 -9.26 -6.84 -23.92
N VAL A 192 -8.89 -6.75 -25.19
CA VAL A 192 -7.51 -6.74 -25.72
C VAL A 192 -6.92 -5.33 -25.84
N GLU A 193 -7.65 -4.27 -25.51
CA GLU A 193 -7.14 -2.87 -25.55
C GLU A 193 -7.49 -2.05 -24.30
N ILE A 194 -7.61 -2.70 -23.15
CA ILE A 194 -7.99 -2.05 -21.89
C ILE A 194 -6.74 -1.58 -21.12
N LEU A 195 -6.71 -0.29 -20.76
CA LEU A 195 -5.71 0.23 -19.83
C LEU A 195 -6.04 -0.25 -18.42
N CYS A 196 -5.15 -1.05 -17.84
CA CYS A 196 -5.17 -1.26 -16.40
C CYS A 196 -4.93 0.05 -15.66
N THR A 197 -5.29 0.09 -14.37
CA THR A 197 -5.15 1.29 -13.52
C THR A 197 -3.74 1.86 -13.59
N ALA A 198 -2.73 1.00 -13.55
CA ALA A 198 -1.33 1.40 -13.66
C ALA A 198 -0.98 2.00 -15.04
N ALA A 199 -1.44 1.41 -16.15
CA ALA A 199 -1.18 1.94 -17.49
C ALA A 199 -1.92 3.27 -17.73
N ALA A 200 -3.13 3.41 -17.19
CA ALA A 200 -3.85 4.68 -17.19
C ALA A 200 -3.09 5.75 -16.41
N ALA A 201 -2.56 5.41 -15.23
CA ALA A 201 -1.73 6.31 -14.43
C ALA A 201 -0.46 6.74 -15.16
N VAL A 202 0.26 5.81 -15.81
CA VAL A 202 1.45 6.13 -16.62
C VAL A 202 1.09 7.15 -17.70
N LYS A 203 0.03 6.90 -18.49
CA LYS A 203 -0.42 7.84 -19.52
C LYS A 203 -0.83 9.21 -18.96
N LEU A 204 -1.44 9.25 -17.78
CA LEU A 204 -1.82 10.49 -17.12
C LEU A 204 -0.60 11.30 -16.71
N ILE A 205 0.45 10.65 -16.20
CA ILE A 205 1.72 11.27 -15.85
C ILE A 205 2.45 11.76 -17.13
N GLU A 206 2.43 10.97 -18.20
CA GLU A 206 2.99 11.39 -19.49
C GLU A 206 2.28 12.63 -20.06
N LYS A 207 0.96 12.75 -19.87
CA LYS A 207 0.20 13.96 -20.27
C LYS A 207 0.63 15.22 -19.54
N SER A 208 1.16 15.12 -18.32
CA SER A 208 1.73 16.28 -17.62
C SER A 208 3.14 16.64 -18.11
N GLY A 209 3.70 15.87 -19.05
CA GLY A 209 5.06 16.02 -19.53
C GLY A 209 6.12 15.40 -18.63
N ALA A 210 5.74 14.60 -17.63
CA ALA A 210 6.66 13.85 -16.79
C ALA A 210 6.87 12.42 -17.31
N THR A 211 7.90 11.72 -16.81
CA THR A 211 8.21 10.34 -17.20
C THR A 211 8.11 9.42 -15.99
N VAL A 212 7.46 8.27 -16.14
CA VAL A 212 7.50 7.21 -15.12
C VAL A 212 8.79 6.42 -15.28
N SER A 213 9.79 6.74 -14.47
CA SER A 213 11.12 6.11 -14.53
C SER A 213 11.09 4.71 -13.90
N CYS A 214 10.19 4.48 -12.94
CA CYS A 214 9.94 3.18 -12.36
C CYS A 214 8.52 3.12 -11.75
N ALA A 215 7.87 1.97 -11.85
CA ALA A 215 6.67 1.64 -11.08
C ALA A 215 6.97 0.60 -9.99
N ILE A 216 6.32 0.70 -8.84
CA ILE A 216 6.36 -0.31 -7.77
C ILE A 216 4.96 -0.75 -7.42
N PHE A 217 4.81 -2.06 -7.28
CA PHE A 217 3.61 -2.71 -6.78
C PHE A 217 3.92 -3.58 -5.57
N LEU A 218 3.06 -3.56 -4.55
CA LEU A 218 3.23 -4.48 -3.42
C LEU A 218 2.96 -5.92 -3.85
N ALA A 219 1.93 -6.12 -4.66
CA ALA A 219 1.57 -7.41 -5.21
C ALA A 219 1.34 -7.33 -6.72
N GLU A 220 1.60 -8.44 -7.42
CA GLU A 220 1.31 -8.62 -8.83
C GLU A 220 0.56 -9.93 -9.04
N LEU A 221 -0.57 -9.85 -9.73
CA LEU A 221 -1.32 -11.02 -10.20
C LEU A 221 -0.78 -11.40 -11.58
N THR A 222 0.29 -12.19 -11.63
CA THR A 222 1.06 -12.42 -12.85
C THR A 222 0.25 -13.12 -13.96
N TYR A 223 -0.72 -13.97 -13.58
CA TYR A 223 -1.62 -14.65 -14.51
C TYR A 223 -2.53 -13.69 -15.29
N LEU A 224 -2.69 -12.45 -14.84
CA LEU A 224 -3.40 -11.41 -15.55
C LEU A 224 -2.56 -10.71 -16.62
N ASN A 225 -1.25 -10.97 -16.73
CA ASN A 225 -0.36 -10.36 -17.73
C ASN A 225 -0.30 -8.82 -17.71
N GLY A 226 -0.51 -8.19 -16.54
CA GLY A 226 -0.51 -6.72 -16.38
C GLY A 226 0.78 -6.04 -16.88
N LYS A 227 1.90 -6.75 -16.87
CA LYS A 227 3.18 -6.32 -17.45
C LYS A 227 3.06 -5.80 -18.89
N GLN A 228 2.26 -6.44 -19.74
CA GLN A 228 2.16 -6.07 -21.15
C GLN A 228 1.60 -4.66 -21.33
N LEU A 229 0.79 -4.20 -20.37
CA LEU A 229 0.15 -2.89 -20.39
C LEU A 229 1.08 -1.76 -19.97
N LEU A 230 2.15 -2.06 -19.21
CA LEU A 230 3.18 -1.10 -18.80
C LEU A 230 4.21 -0.80 -19.91
N LYS A 231 4.15 -1.53 -21.05
CA LYS A 231 5.04 -1.38 -22.19
C LYS A 231 6.52 -1.40 -21.78
N SER A 232 7.24 -0.30 -22.01
CA SER A 232 8.66 -0.11 -21.69
C SER A 232 8.91 0.45 -20.29
N THR A 233 7.87 0.74 -19.51
CA THR A 233 8.01 1.28 -18.15
C THR A 233 8.64 0.22 -17.24
N PRO A 234 9.83 0.48 -16.66
CA PRO A 234 10.41 -0.43 -15.68
C PRO A 234 9.49 -0.57 -14.47
N TYR A 235 9.34 -1.80 -13.96
CA TYR A 235 8.57 -2.01 -12.74
C TYR A 235 9.13 -3.11 -11.85
N TYR A 236 8.78 -3.04 -10.56
CA TYR A 236 9.04 -4.07 -9.57
C TYR A 236 7.74 -4.44 -8.85
N SER A 237 7.58 -5.72 -8.55
CA SER A 237 6.54 -6.25 -7.66
C SER A 237 7.20 -6.94 -6.46
N ILE A 238 6.75 -6.64 -5.25
CA ILE A 238 7.32 -7.24 -4.03
C ILE A 238 6.86 -8.68 -3.86
N ILE A 239 5.56 -8.92 -4.09
CA ILE A 239 4.91 -10.23 -4.04
C ILE A 239 4.36 -10.55 -5.43
N GLN A 240 4.55 -11.78 -5.89
CA GLN A 240 3.98 -12.28 -7.14
C GLN A 240 3.07 -13.46 -6.86
N PHE A 241 1.82 -13.36 -7.31
CA PHE A 241 0.86 -14.45 -7.33
C PHE A 241 0.81 -15.03 -8.74
N HIS A 242 1.00 -16.34 -8.83
CA HIS A 242 1.07 -17.05 -10.12
C HIS A 242 -0.23 -17.75 -10.50
N GLU A 243 -1.13 -17.97 -9.54
CA GLU A 243 -2.41 -18.66 -9.66
C GLU A 243 -3.45 -18.02 -8.74
#